data_AF-A0A2E0I1E7-F1
#
_entry.id   AF-A0A2E0I1E7-F1
#
_cell.length_a   1.000
_cell.length_b   1.000
_cell.length_c   1.000
_cell.angle_alpha   90.00
_cell.angle_beta   90.00
_cell.angle_gamma   90.00
#
_symmetry.space_group_name_H-M   'P 1'
#
loop_
_entity.id
_entity.type
_entity.pdbx_description
1 polymer ?
#
loop_
_entity_poly.entity_id
_entity_poly.type
_entity_poly.pdbx_seq_one_letter_code
_entity_poly.pdbx_strand_id
1 'polypeptide(L)'
;MINLQPLFISTTEIVFILFIIVIIFGADKIPDIAKGMGKGMRTLKNATNDIKGEIKRSVDNQGIDTNLTSEVSEEINKVKDKMADLAGSIRREL
;
A
#
# COMPACT_ATOMS: atom_id res chain seq x y z
N MET A 1 -14.01 16.55 13.44
CA MET A 1 -14.09 17.13 12.09
C MET A 1 -12.76 17.80 11.80
N ILE A 2 -11.86 17.11 11.09
CA ILE A 2 -10.57 17.69 10.66
C ILE A 2 -10.81 18.17 9.23
N ASN A 3 -10.92 19.48 9.04
CA ASN A 3 -11.07 20.07 7.72
C ASN A 3 -9.68 20.11 7.06
N LEU A 4 -9.44 19.17 6.15
CA LEU A 4 -8.24 19.15 5.33
C LEU A 4 -8.43 20.14 4.18
N GLN A 5 -7.93 21.36 4.36
CA GLN A 5 -7.91 22.34 3.28
C GLN A 5 -6.76 22.00 2.32
N PRO A 6 -7.00 21.94 1.00
CA PRO A 6 -5.93 21.74 0.05
C PRO A 6 -4.99 22.96 0.11
N LEU A 7 -3.77 22.75 0.58
CA LEU A 7 -2.72 23.75 0.45
C LEU A 7 -2.42 23.85 -1.05
N PHE A 8 -2.78 24.98 -1.68
CA PHE A 8 -2.50 25.27 -3.09
C PHE A 8 -1.00 25.51 -3.31
N ILE A 9 -0.19 24.48 -3.06
CA ILE A 9 1.24 24.52 -3.34
C ILE A 9 1.41 24.43 -4.86
N SER A 10 1.89 25.53 -5.44
CA SER A 10 2.28 25.63 -6.84
C SER A 10 3.66 25.03 -7.08
N THR A 11 3.97 24.67 -8.33
CA THR A 11 5.28 24.17 -8.76
C THR A 11 6.43 25.09 -8.33
N THR A 12 6.21 26.42 -8.35
CA THR A 12 7.23 27.40 -7.96
C THR A 12 7.63 27.30 -6.49
N GLU A 13 6.66 27.07 -5.60
CA GLU A 13 6.91 26.96 -4.15
C GLU A 13 7.67 25.68 -3.83
N ILE A 14 7.35 24.58 -4.52
CA ILE A 14 8.10 23.31 -4.41
C ILE A 14 9.56 23.52 -4.81
N VAL A 15 9.81 24.20 -5.92
CA VAL A 15 11.18 24.50 -6.39
C VAL A 15 11.92 25.39 -5.39
N PHE A 16 11.25 26.38 -4.80
CA PHE A 16 11.84 27.26 -3.79
C PHE A 16 12.24 26.49 -2.52
N ILE A 17 11.38 25.59 -2.04
CA ILE A 17 11.69 24.73 -0.89
C ILE A 17 12.87 23.80 -1.21
N LEU A 18 12.88 23.18 -2.38
CA LEU A 18 14.01 22.35 -2.83
C LEU A 18 15.31 23.15 -2.91
N PHE A 19 15.26 24.40 -3.34
CA PHE A 19 16.43 25.28 -3.39
C PHE A 19 17.00 25.56 -2.00
N ILE A 20 16.15 25.85 -1.01
CA ILE A 20 16.57 26.03 0.39
C ILE A 20 17.21 24.74 0.94
N ILE A 21 16.59 23.57 0.67
CA ILE A 21 17.13 22.27 1.08
C ILE A 21 18.52 22.04 0.48
N VAL A 22 18.72 22.37 -0.80
CA VAL A 22 20.02 22.24 -1.47
C VAL A 22 21.07 23.18 -0.85
N ILE A 23 20.71 24.38 -0.42
CA ILE A 23 21.66 25.28 0.27
C ILE A 23 22.05 24.73 1.64
N ILE A 24 21.09 24.19 2.40
CA ILE A 24 21.34 23.66 3.76
C ILE A 24 22.18 22.38 3.71
N PHE A 25 21.80 21.44 2.85
CA PHE A 25 22.41 20.11 2.80
C PHE A 25 23.53 19.99 1.76
N GLY A 26 23.60 20.89 0.78
CA GLY A 26 24.47 20.79 -0.39
C GLY A 26 23.87 19.94 -1.51
N ALA A 27 24.15 20.30 -2.76
CA ALA A 27 23.67 19.58 -3.95
C ALA A 27 24.16 18.11 -3.99
N ASP A 28 25.34 17.85 -3.44
CA ASP A 28 25.96 16.52 -3.44
C ASP A 28 25.32 15.55 -2.43
N LYS A 29 24.64 16.06 -1.39
CA LYS A 29 24.04 15.20 -0.35
C LYS A 29 22.72 14.57 -0.77
N ILE A 30 21.94 15.23 -1.61
CA ILE A 30 20.68 14.67 -2.14
C ILE A 30 20.89 13.33 -2.86
N PRO A 31 21.82 13.20 -3.83
CA PRO A 31 22.05 11.93 -4.52
C PRO A 31 22.62 10.85 -3.59
N ASP A 32 23.43 11.22 -2.59
CA ASP A 32 23.94 10.27 -1.59
C ASP A 32 22.82 9.71 -0.70
N ILE A 33 21.91 10.57 -0.22
CA ILE A 33 20.72 10.16 0.54
C ILE A 33 19.83 9.26 -0.32
N ALA A 34 19.57 9.64 -1.58
CA ALA A 34 18.78 8.84 -2.50
C ALA A 34 19.40 7.46 -2.75
N LYS A 35 20.72 7.38 -2.94
CA LYS A 35 21.46 6.11 -3.08
C LYS A 35 21.39 5.27 -1.81
N GLY A 36 21.56 5.89 -0.64
CA GLY A 36 21.48 5.22 0.66
C GLY A 36 20.08 4.66 0.92
N MET A 37 19.04 5.47 0.71
CA MET A 37 17.65 5.06 0.86
C MET A 37 17.25 4.00 -0.17
N GLY A 38 17.71 4.11 -1.41
CA GLY A 38 17.47 3.11 -2.46
C GLY A 38 18.10 1.76 -2.14
N LYS A 39 19.35 1.75 -1.63
CA LYS A 39 20.00 0.53 -1.12
C LYS A 39 19.24 -0.05 0.07
N GLY A 40 18.83 0.79 1.02
CA GLY A 40 18.04 0.39 2.19
C GLY A 40 16.72 -0.25 1.80
N MET A 41 15.92 0.42 0.96
CA MET A 41 14.65 -0.08 0.47
C MET A 41 14.81 -1.39 -0.30
N ARG A 42 15.88 -1.53 -1.11
CA ARG A 42 16.18 -2.78 -1.81
C ARG A 42 16.49 -3.92 -0.84
N THR A 43 17.31 -3.68 0.18
CA THR A 43 17.63 -4.67 1.21
C THR A 43 16.38 -5.08 1.99
N LEU A 44 15.56 -4.11 2.42
CA LEU A 44 14.29 -4.37 3.11
C LEU A 44 13.33 -5.18 2.24
N LYS A 45 13.23 -4.85 0.95
CA LYS A 45 12.39 -5.58 -0.02
C LYS A 45 12.87 -7.02 -0.20
N ASN A 46 14.18 -7.23 -0.31
CA ASN A 46 14.74 -8.57 -0.47
C ASN A 46 14.50 -9.43 0.77
N ALA A 47 14.84 -8.90 1.97
CA ALA A 47 14.57 -9.60 3.22
C ALA A 47 13.07 -9.92 3.40
N THR A 48 12.20 -8.95 3.11
CA THR A 48 10.74 -9.17 3.13
C THR A 48 10.30 -10.24 2.14
N ASN A 49 10.90 -10.28 0.94
CA ASN A 49 10.58 -11.28 -0.08
C ASN A 49 11.03 -12.69 0.32
N ASP A 50 12.20 -12.81 0.95
CA ASP A 50 12.71 -14.08 1.45
C ASP A 50 11.80 -14.62 2.56
N ILE A 51 11.44 -13.76 3.53
CA ILE A 51 10.46 -14.08 4.59
C ILE A 51 9.11 -14.48 3.98
N LYS A 52 8.59 -13.71 3.02
CA LYS A 52 7.33 -14.05 2.34
C LYS A 52 7.41 -15.38 1.61
N GLY A 53 8.56 -15.70 1.02
CA GLY A 53 8.83 -16.98 0.36
C GLY A 53 8.87 -18.15 1.34
N GLU A 54 9.51 -17.98 2.49
CA GLU A 54 9.54 -18.98 3.57
C GLU A 54 8.17 -19.18 4.22
N ILE A 55 7.41 -18.10 4.46
CA ILE A 55 6.04 -18.19 4.95
C ILE A 55 5.17 -18.91 3.92
N LYS A 56 5.25 -18.57 2.63
CA LYS A 56 4.48 -19.26 1.59
C LYS A 56 4.82 -20.74 1.54
N ARG A 57 6.11 -21.11 1.62
CA ARG A 57 6.53 -22.52 1.67
C ARG A 57 6.08 -23.21 2.95
N SER A 58 6.08 -22.52 4.08
CA SER A 58 5.61 -23.07 5.35
C SER A 58 4.10 -23.30 5.34
N VAL A 59 3.33 -22.40 4.70
CA VAL A 59 1.88 -22.54 4.50
C VAL A 59 1.56 -23.65 3.49
N ASP A 60 2.30 -23.75 2.37
CA ASP A 60 2.18 -24.87 1.42
C ASP A 60 2.53 -26.21 2.11
N ASN A 61 3.52 -26.25 3.02
CA ASN A 61 3.92 -27.46 3.75
C ASN A 61 3.04 -27.77 4.98
N GLN A 62 2.31 -26.80 5.54
CA GLN A 62 1.35 -26.99 6.64
C GLN A 62 -0.09 -27.21 6.17
N GLY A 63 -0.33 -27.34 4.86
CA GLY A 63 -1.66 -27.71 4.36
C GLY A 63 -2.75 -26.73 4.78
N ILE A 64 -2.50 -25.41 4.71
CA ILE A 64 -3.63 -24.51 4.54
C ILE A 64 -4.10 -24.71 3.11
N ASP A 65 -5.02 -25.67 2.99
CA ASP A 65 -5.64 -26.07 1.76
C ASP A 65 -6.10 -24.83 0.98
N THR A 66 -5.68 -24.75 -0.28
CA THR A 66 -6.31 -23.87 -1.26
C THR A 66 -7.82 -24.12 -1.33
N ASN A 67 -8.30 -25.31 -0.91
CA ASN A 67 -9.71 -25.62 -0.71
C ASN A 67 -10.34 -24.76 0.41
N LEU A 68 -9.68 -24.56 1.56
CA LEU A 68 -10.20 -23.73 2.65
C LEU A 68 -10.30 -22.25 2.25
N THR A 69 -9.32 -21.76 1.50
CA THR A 69 -9.33 -20.37 0.98
C THR A 69 -10.39 -20.20 -0.12
N SER A 70 -10.60 -21.22 -0.96
CA SER A 70 -11.62 -21.22 -2.01
C SER A 70 -13.03 -21.32 -1.42
N GLU A 71 -13.27 -22.19 -0.44
CA GLU A 71 -14.53 -22.32 0.29
C GLU A 71 -14.90 -21.03 1.03
N VAL A 72 -13.94 -20.41 1.74
CA VAL A 72 -14.16 -19.12 2.40
C VAL A 72 -14.45 -18.01 1.39
N SER A 73 -13.77 -17.99 0.24
CA SER A 73 -14.06 -17.00 -0.82
C SER A 73 -15.43 -17.20 -1.46
N GLU A 74 -15.88 -18.45 -1.61
CA GLU A 74 -17.16 -18.81 -2.20
C GLU A 74 -18.34 -18.47 -1.26
N GLU A 75 -18.18 -18.72 0.04
CA GLU A 75 -19.09 -18.26 1.11
C GLU A 75 -19.18 -16.72 1.16
N ILE A 76 -18.05 -16.02 1.11
CA ILE A 76 -18.01 -14.54 1.13
C ILE A 76 -18.72 -13.95 -0.09
N ASN A 77 -18.54 -14.54 -1.27
CA ASN A 77 -19.22 -14.09 -2.50
C ASN A 77 -20.74 -14.27 -2.39
N LYS A 78 -21.23 -15.41 -1.87
CA LYS A 78 -22.67 -15.63 -1.63
C LYS A 78 -23.26 -14.62 -0.64
N VAL A 79 -22.53 -14.26 0.41
CA VAL A 79 -22.95 -13.23 1.36
C VAL A 79 -22.99 -11.85 0.69
N LYS A 80 -22.00 -11.54 -0.14
CA LYS A 80 -21.93 -10.26 -0.88
C LYS A 80 -23.09 -10.10 -1.86
N ASP A 81 -23.48 -11.16 -2.56
CA ASP A 81 -24.61 -11.13 -3.49
C ASP A 81 -25.94 -10.92 -2.74
N LYS A 82 -26.15 -11.62 -1.62
CA LYS A 82 -27.33 -11.39 -0.75
C LYS A 82 -27.36 -9.97 -0.21
N MET A 83 -26.22 -9.42 0.19
CA MET A 83 -26.13 -8.03 0.67
C MET A 83 -26.40 -7.02 -0.45
N ALA A 84 -25.96 -7.30 -1.69
CA ALA A 84 -26.25 -6.48 -2.85
C ALA A 84 -27.73 -6.51 -3.23
N ASP A 85 -28.39 -7.67 -3.13
CA ASP A 85 -29.82 -7.82 -3.35
C ASP A 85 -30.64 -7.10 -2.26
N LEU A 86 -30.20 -7.16 -1.00
CA LEU A 86 -30.79 -6.42 0.12
C LEU A 86 -30.59 -4.90 -0.02
N ALA A 87 -29.40 -4.46 -0.42
CA ALA A 87 -29.14 -3.06 -0.68
C ALA A 87 -29.92 -2.56 -1.92
N GLY A 88 -30.06 -3.41 -2.93
CA GLY A 88 -30.83 -3.16 -4.15
C GLY A 88 -32.33 -3.08 -3.89
N SER A 89 -32.87 -3.93 -3.01
CA SER A 89 -34.28 -3.88 -2.61
C SER A 89 -34.58 -2.64 -1.75
N ILE A 90 -33.70 -2.28 -0.82
CA ILE A 90 -33.85 -1.04 -0.03
C ILE A 90 -33.74 0.21 -0.91
N ARG A 91 -32.89 0.20 -1.95
CA ARG A 91 -32.78 1.30 -2.92
C ARG A 91 -33.95 1.36 -3.92
N ARG A 92 -34.74 0.28 -4.05
CA ARG A 92 -35.88 0.17 -4.97
C ARG A 92 -37.23 0.53 -4.30
N GLU A 93 -37.30 0.45 -2.98
CA GLU A 93 -38.48 0.77 -2.17
C GLU A 93 -38.48 2.22 -1.63
N LEU A 94 -37.44 3.01 -1.92
CA LEU A 94 -37.31 4.45 -1.63
C LEU A 94 -37.36 5.26 -2.94
#